data_AF-A0A954UMM3-F1
#
_entry.id   AF-A0A954UMM3-F1
#
_cell.length_a   1.000
_cell.length_b   1.000
_cell.length_c   1.000
_cell.angle_alpha   90.00
_cell.angle_beta   90.00
_cell.angle_gamma   90.00
#
_symmetry.space_group_name_H-M   'P 1'
#
loop_
_entity.id
_entity.type
_entity.pdbx_description
1 polymer ?
#
loop_
_entity_poly.entity_id
_entity_poly.type
_entity_poly.pdbx_seq_one_letter_code
_entity_poly.pdbx_strand_id
1 'polypeptide(L)'
;SRVFPGDSFQILAYVQADGLEGRTVKVKLEQHTADDKPLSPPVVLERRITLGADGHIDPINFEWTPEALGRFQWVAEIESTPADDLDANDNRRSSQVEVIERRSHVMLIAGGPSRDYRFLRNMLYRDPTTQVDVLLQTAPAGAAQEANEVLIEFPTDKDTLFSYDAIVAFDPDWDALTRDQIQLIDEWVADKAGGLVVVAGPVHTPNWTRIQSAGSTDAKWTTLRSLYPVVFYRSGAASIQLGRTASSEPWPLKFTDEGRRAQFLWLTDSPTESETIWNDFAGVYGYQALRDVKPGAQVYAQFADPQAATGSELPV
;
A
#
# COMPACT_ATOMS: atom_id res chain seq x y z
N SER A 1 -3.60 14.70 13.88
CA SER A 1 -3.26 13.46 13.14
C SER A 1 -4.53 12.85 12.56
N ARG A 2 -4.47 12.10 11.46
CA ARG A 2 -5.62 11.38 10.84
C ARG A 2 -5.42 9.88 11.00
N VAL A 3 -6.44 9.16 11.45
CA VAL A 3 -6.33 7.73 11.77
C VAL A 3 -7.57 6.93 11.37
N PHE A 4 -7.39 5.63 11.07
CA PHE A 4 -8.42 4.69 10.66
C PHE A 4 -9.14 4.04 11.86
N PRO A 5 -10.45 3.75 11.76
CA PRO A 5 -11.18 2.94 12.74
C PRO A 5 -10.66 1.50 12.79
N GLY A 6 -10.45 0.94 13.99
CA GLY A 6 -10.03 -0.46 14.16
C GLY A 6 -8.52 -0.73 14.08
N ASP A 7 -7.75 0.15 13.45
CA ASP A 7 -6.28 0.10 13.49
C ASP A 7 -5.75 0.71 14.79
N SER A 8 -4.83 0.02 15.47
CA SER A 8 -4.15 0.62 16.61
C SER A 8 -3.17 1.69 16.12
N PHE A 9 -3.13 2.83 16.81
CA PHE A 9 -2.17 3.87 16.51
C PHE A 9 -1.54 4.45 17.75
N GLN A 10 -0.37 5.06 17.56
CA GLN A 10 0.42 5.63 18.64
C GLN A 10 0.13 7.12 18.80
N ILE A 11 -0.31 7.52 19.99
CA ILE A 11 -0.29 8.90 20.46
C ILE A 11 1.01 9.08 21.24
N LEU A 12 1.88 9.92 20.71
CA LEU A 12 3.20 10.18 21.29
C LEU A 12 3.13 11.47 22.11
N ALA A 13 3.34 11.34 23.42
CA ALA A 13 3.48 12.46 24.34
C ALA A 13 4.97 12.67 24.66
N TYR A 14 5.42 13.92 24.72
CA TYR A 14 6.79 14.25 25.11
C TYR A 14 6.76 14.80 26.52
N VAL A 15 7.55 14.22 27.41
CA VAL A 15 7.73 14.71 28.78
C VAL A 15 9.15 15.22 28.92
N GLN A 16 9.29 16.42 29.48
CA GLN A 16 10.55 17.01 29.86
C GLN A 16 10.46 17.41 31.32
N ALA A 17 11.51 17.19 32.09
CA ALA A 17 11.59 17.60 33.48
C ALA A 17 12.95 18.23 33.78
N ASP A 18 12.96 19.13 34.76
CA ASP A 18 14.16 19.78 35.28
C ASP A 18 14.14 19.66 36.82
N GLY A 19 15.22 19.15 37.42
CA GLY A 19 15.34 18.95 38.86
C GLY A 19 14.66 17.69 39.41
N LEU A 20 14.16 16.81 38.54
CA LEU A 20 13.40 15.59 38.90
C LEU A 20 14.03 14.29 38.35
N GLU A 21 15.31 14.30 38.01
CA GLU A 21 16.04 13.16 37.46
C GLU A 21 15.86 11.88 38.30
N GLY A 22 15.59 10.76 37.62
CA GLY A 22 15.45 9.44 38.24
C GLY A 22 14.15 9.22 39.01
N ARG A 23 13.22 10.18 39.01
CA ARG A 23 11.89 10.03 39.59
C ARG A 23 10.97 9.27 38.64
N THR A 24 10.13 8.41 39.21
CA THR A 24 9.06 7.75 38.46
C THR A 24 7.78 8.56 38.56
N VAL A 25 7.24 8.99 37.42
CA VAL A 25 5.97 9.70 37.33
C VAL A 25 4.93 8.87 36.57
N LYS A 26 3.66 9.12 36.87
CA LYS A 26 2.53 8.50 36.17
C LYS A 26 1.92 9.53 35.21
N VAL A 27 1.91 9.19 33.93
CA VAL A 27 1.30 10.00 32.87
C VAL A 27 -0.01 9.34 32.45
N LYS A 28 -1.08 10.12 32.52
CA LYS A 28 -2.41 9.77 32.03
C LYS A 28 -2.65 10.44 30.69
N LEU A 29 -3.30 9.72 29.79
CA LEU A 29 -3.82 10.27 28.56
C LEU A 29 -5.34 10.05 28.56
N GLU A 30 -6.09 11.15 28.69
CA GLU A 30 -7.54 11.13 28.81
C GLU A 30 -8.21 11.72 27.57
N GLN A 31 -9.35 11.15 27.19
CA GLN A 31 -10.16 11.66 26.10
C GLN A 31 -11.21 12.66 26.62
N HIS A 32 -11.22 13.85 26.02
CA HIS A 32 -12.08 14.97 26.37
C HIS A 32 -13.08 15.30 25.25
N THR A 33 -14.16 15.99 25.62
CA THR A 33 -15.08 16.64 24.68
C THR A 33 -14.43 17.90 24.09
N ALA A 34 -15.06 18.50 23.07
CA ALA A 34 -14.60 19.74 22.46
C ALA A 34 -14.54 20.93 23.45
N ASP A 35 -15.29 20.86 24.56
CA ASP A 35 -15.27 21.86 25.65
C ASP A 35 -14.23 21.51 26.73
N ASP A 36 -13.26 20.65 26.42
CA ASP A 36 -12.19 20.21 27.31
C ASP A 36 -12.67 19.52 28.61
N LYS A 37 -13.82 18.86 28.58
CA LYS A 37 -14.34 18.07 29.71
C LYS A 37 -14.07 16.58 29.52
N PRO A 38 -13.69 15.83 30.57
CA PRO A 38 -13.54 14.38 30.48
C PRO A 38 -14.82 13.72 29.99
N LEU A 39 -14.68 12.69 29.14
CA LEU A 39 -15.83 11.89 28.72
C LEU A 39 -16.44 11.12 29.89
N SER A 40 -17.72 10.75 29.75
CA SER A 40 -18.42 9.87 30.69
C SER A 40 -19.00 8.68 29.94
N PRO A 41 -18.44 7.46 30.12
CA PRO A 41 -17.26 7.12 30.93
C PRO A 41 -15.94 7.65 30.35
N PRO A 42 -14.91 7.90 31.19
CA PRO A 42 -13.62 8.41 30.71
C PRO A 42 -12.81 7.29 30.05
N VAL A 43 -12.25 7.58 28.88
CA VAL A 43 -11.22 6.73 28.25
C VAL A 43 -9.87 7.23 28.74
N VAL A 44 -9.16 6.39 29.50
CA VAL A 44 -7.89 6.72 30.14
C VAL A 44 -6.85 5.68 29.78
N LEU A 45 -5.74 6.12 29.21
CA LEU A 45 -4.54 5.32 29.03
C LEU A 45 -3.48 5.77 30.03
N GLU A 46 -2.79 4.83 30.66
CA GLU A 46 -1.81 5.15 31.71
C GLU A 46 -0.45 4.53 31.40
N ARG A 47 0.61 5.31 31.66
CA ARG A 47 1.99 4.84 31.60
C ARG A 47 2.79 5.40 32.78
N ARG A 48 3.75 4.61 33.27
CA ARG A 48 4.74 5.07 34.24
C ARG A 48 6.08 5.19 33.53
N ILE A 49 6.75 6.32 33.68
CA ILE A 49 8.09 6.53 33.15
C ILE A 49 9.04 6.97 34.26
N THR A 50 10.31 6.65 34.11
CA THR A 50 11.37 7.22 34.96
C THR A 50 11.99 8.37 34.19
N LEU A 51 11.95 9.57 34.76
CA LEU A 51 12.43 10.79 34.14
C LEU A 51 13.95 10.72 33.93
N GLY A 52 14.38 11.11 32.72
CA GLY A 52 15.79 11.22 32.36
C GLY A 52 16.51 12.38 33.06
N ALA A 53 17.71 12.68 32.58
CA ALA A 53 18.49 13.83 33.04
C ALA A 53 17.76 15.16 32.73
N ASP A 54 18.13 16.23 33.44
CA ASP A 54 17.54 17.55 33.27
C ASP A 54 17.53 18.00 31.79
N GLY A 55 16.37 18.46 31.32
CA GLY A 55 16.15 18.89 29.94
C GLY A 55 16.08 17.76 28.91
N HIS A 56 16.17 16.48 29.32
CA HIS A 56 15.94 15.35 28.44
C HIS A 56 14.46 15.23 28.08
N ILE A 57 14.18 14.89 26.81
CA ILE A 57 12.82 14.69 26.32
C ILE A 57 12.55 13.19 26.23
N ASP A 58 11.70 12.70 27.13
CA ASP A 58 11.25 11.31 27.19
C ASP A 58 9.96 11.14 26.34
N PRO A 59 10.00 10.40 25.21
CA PRO A 59 8.81 10.09 24.43
C PRO A 59 8.01 8.94 25.06
N ILE A 60 6.71 9.15 25.24
CA ILE A 60 5.76 8.17 25.77
C ILE A 60 4.76 7.80 24.68
N ASN A 61 4.75 6.52 24.33
CA ASN A 61 3.81 5.98 23.35
C ASN A 61 2.58 5.39 24.05
N PHE A 62 1.42 5.98 23.74
CA PHE A 62 0.11 5.43 24.09
C PHE A 62 -0.49 4.78 22.86
N GLU A 63 -0.93 3.53 23.00
CA GLU A 63 -1.61 2.82 21.93
C GLU A 63 -3.12 2.93 22.14
N TRP A 64 -3.82 3.44 21.13
CA TRP A 64 -5.28 3.57 21.14
C TRP A 64 -5.88 3.03 19.84
N THR A 65 -6.98 2.31 19.96
CA THR A 65 -7.78 1.83 18.83
C THR A 65 -9.12 2.58 18.83
N PRO A 66 -9.39 3.43 17.83
CA PRO A 66 -10.62 4.19 17.78
C PRO A 66 -11.83 3.29 17.45
N GLU A 67 -12.85 3.34 18.30
CA GLU A 67 -14.11 2.61 18.12
C GLU A 67 -15.16 3.41 17.33
N ALA A 68 -14.99 4.73 17.20
CA ALA A 68 -15.94 5.62 16.56
C ALA A 68 -15.24 6.67 15.68
N LEU A 69 -15.99 7.21 14.72
CA LEU A 69 -15.57 8.32 13.87
C LEU A 69 -15.74 9.65 14.60
N GLY A 70 -14.89 10.62 14.27
CA GLY A 70 -15.04 12.00 14.73
C GLY A 70 -13.73 12.64 15.18
N ARG A 71 -13.87 13.84 15.72
CA ARG A 71 -12.76 14.57 16.33
C ARG A 71 -12.68 14.26 17.80
N PHE A 72 -11.53 13.79 18.24
CA PHE A 72 -11.24 13.43 19.61
C PHE A 72 -10.17 14.35 20.17
N GLN A 73 -10.48 14.98 21.29
CA GLN A 73 -9.51 15.77 22.04
C GLN A 73 -8.86 14.86 23.07
N TRP A 74 -7.53 14.81 23.04
CA TRP A 74 -6.72 14.03 23.96
C TRP A 74 -5.93 14.96 24.84
N VAL A 75 -5.87 14.65 26.13
CA VAL A 75 -5.20 15.44 27.15
C VAL A 75 -4.21 14.53 27.87
N ALA A 76 -2.93 14.84 27.74
CA ALA A 76 -1.90 14.24 28.56
C ALA A 76 -1.77 15.02 29.86
N GLU A 77 -1.76 14.32 31.00
CA GLU A 77 -1.62 14.89 32.34
C GLU A 77 -0.67 14.04 33.21
N ILE A 78 0.19 14.71 33.97
CA ILE A 78 1.08 14.06 34.95
C ILE A 78 0.38 14.05 36.32
N GLU A 79 -0.10 12.87 36.76
CA GLU A 79 -0.94 12.74 37.97
C GLU A 79 -0.12 12.77 39.27
N SER A 80 1.15 12.37 39.21
CA SER A 80 2.02 12.30 40.38
C SER A 80 3.15 13.30 40.24
N THR A 81 2.84 14.57 40.46
CA THR A 81 3.86 15.59 40.67
C THR A 81 4.55 15.31 42.01
N PRO A 82 5.89 15.14 42.04
CA PRO A 82 6.63 15.11 43.29
C PRO A 82 6.30 16.38 44.10
N ALA A 83 6.40 16.33 45.43
CA ALA A 83 6.06 17.47 46.31
C ALA A 83 6.88 18.76 46.02
N ASP A 84 7.90 18.66 45.17
CA ASP A 84 8.82 19.70 44.74
C ASP A 84 8.45 20.30 43.36
N ASP A 85 7.30 19.97 42.78
CA ASP A 85 6.80 20.60 41.55
C ASP A 85 6.42 22.07 41.79
N LEU A 86 6.90 22.94 40.89
CA LEU A 86 6.83 24.39 41.01
C LEU A 86 5.71 25.02 40.17
N ASP A 87 5.21 24.33 39.14
CA ASP A 87 4.14 24.86 38.28
C ASP A 87 3.16 23.77 37.83
N ALA A 88 2.05 23.64 38.57
CA ALA A 88 1.01 22.67 38.23
C ALA A 88 0.39 22.85 36.82
N ASN A 89 0.60 24.00 36.15
CA ASN A 89 -0.01 24.28 34.84
C ASN A 89 0.73 23.69 33.65
N ASP A 90 2.00 23.32 33.79
CA ASP A 90 2.81 22.73 32.69
C ASP A 90 2.62 21.22 32.55
N ASN A 91 2.06 20.59 33.59
CA ASN A 91 1.79 19.15 33.66
C ASN A 91 0.65 18.67 32.75
N ARG A 92 0.04 19.56 31.97
CA ARG A 92 -1.12 19.26 31.12
C ARG A 92 -0.95 19.76 29.70
N ARG A 93 -1.15 18.89 28.71
CA ARG A 93 -1.11 19.25 27.29
C ARG A 93 -2.25 18.59 26.50
N SER A 94 -2.94 19.36 25.68
CA SER A 94 -3.99 18.85 24.79
C SER A 94 -3.53 18.71 23.33
N SER A 95 -4.12 17.75 22.62
CA SER A 95 -3.92 17.52 21.19
C SER A 95 -5.22 17.01 20.56
N GLN A 96 -5.43 17.31 19.29
CA GLN A 96 -6.63 16.88 18.56
C GLN A 96 -6.29 15.79 17.54
N VAL A 97 -7.06 14.71 17.60
CA VAL A 97 -7.02 13.61 16.62
C VAL A 97 -8.35 13.54 15.89
N GLU A 98 -8.31 13.49 14.56
CA GLU A 98 -9.51 13.35 13.73
C GLU A 98 -9.51 11.93 13.13
N VAL A 99 -10.51 11.14 13.49
CA VAL A 99 -10.75 9.79 12.97
C VAL A 99 -11.82 9.89 11.91
N ILE A 100 -11.46 9.56 10.67
CA ILE A 100 -12.36 9.59 9.52
C ILE A 100 -12.44 8.19 8.92
N GLU A 101 -13.64 7.77 8.51
CA GLU A 101 -13.81 6.60 7.66
C GLU A 101 -13.42 7.03 6.25
N ARG A 102 -12.12 6.98 5.95
CA ARG A 102 -11.67 7.11 4.57
C ARG A 102 -11.59 5.71 4.00
N ARG A 103 -12.56 5.35 3.17
CA ARG A 103 -12.47 4.14 2.36
C ARG A 103 -11.42 4.36 1.29
N SER A 104 -10.57 3.36 1.05
CA SER A 104 -9.62 3.39 -0.05
C SER A 104 -10.39 3.37 -1.35
N HIS A 105 -10.18 4.35 -2.22
CA HIS A 105 -10.83 4.40 -3.53
C HIS A 105 -9.93 3.76 -4.58
N VAL A 106 -10.29 2.57 -5.05
CA VAL A 106 -9.47 1.74 -5.93
C VAL A 106 -10.14 1.60 -7.30
N MET A 107 -9.39 1.86 -8.37
CA MET A 107 -9.82 1.52 -9.72
C MET A 107 -9.20 0.18 -10.15
N LEU A 108 -10.04 -0.78 -10.50
CA LEU A 108 -9.63 -2.01 -11.17
C LEU A 108 -9.81 -1.87 -12.68
N ILE A 109 -8.70 -1.91 -13.42
CA ILE A 109 -8.72 -1.99 -14.88
C ILE A 109 -8.29 -3.39 -15.33
N ALA A 110 -9.01 -3.98 -16.27
CA ALA A 110 -8.63 -5.27 -16.84
C ALA A 110 -8.89 -5.34 -18.34
N GLY A 111 -7.93 -5.91 -19.08
CA GLY A 111 -8.09 -6.18 -20.51
C GLY A 111 -9.14 -7.26 -20.78
N GLY A 112 -9.38 -8.18 -19.83
CA GLY A 112 -10.38 -9.23 -19.95
C GLY A 112 -10.80 -9.82 -18.59
N PRO A 113 -11.87 -10.65 -18.55
CA PRO A 113 -12.46 -11.15 -17.30
C PRO A 113 -11.67 -12.33 -16.70
N SER A 114 -10.38 -12.11 -16.40
CA SER A 114 -9.49 -13.14 -15.83
C SER A 114 -9.96 -13.60 -14.45
N ARG A 115 -9.49 -14.77 -14.01
CA ARG A 115 -9.85 -15.29 -12.67
C ARG A 115 -9.33 -14.39 -11.56
N ASP A 116 -8.10 -13.90 -11.69
CA ASP A 116 -7.45 -13.07 -10.68
C ASP A 116 -8.16 -11.71 -10.54
N TYR A 117 -8.52 -11.10 -11.66
CA TYR A 117 -9.35 -9.89 -11.69
C TYR A 117 -10.68 -10.12 -10.98
N ARG A 118 -11.41 -11.19 -11.33
CA ARG A 118 -12.71 -11.50 -10.72
C ARG A 118 -12.59 -11.76 -9.22
N PHE A 119 -11.51 -12.42 -8.80
CA PHE A 119 -11.24 -12.70 -7.39
C PHE A 119 -10.99 -11.40 -6.62
N LEU A 120 -10.06 -10.56 -7.08
CA LEU A 120 -9.75 -9.28 -6.41
C LEU A 120 -10.97 -8.35 -6.40
N ARG A 121 -11.68 -8.23 -7.53
CA ARG A 121 -12.90 -7.43 -7.62
C ARG A 121 -13.92 -7.82 -6.55
N ASN A 122 -14.22 -9.11 -6.45
CA ASN A 122 -15.20 -9.59 -5.48
C ASN A 122 -14.71 -9.42 -4.03
N MET A 123 -13.40 -9.53 -3.78
CA MET A 123 -12.80 -9.31 -2.47
C MET A 123 -12.93 -7.84 -2.06
N LEU A 124 -12.50 -6.91 -2.91
CA LEU A 124 -12.57 -5.47 -2.64
C LEU A 124 -14.00 -4.96 -2.56
N TYR A 125 -14.92 -5.49 -3.37
CA TYR A 125 -16.34 -5.10 -3.31
C TYR A 125 -17.01 -5.49 -1.98
N ARG A 126 -16.54 -6.56 -1.34
CA ARG A 126 -17.05 -7.03 -0.03
C ARG A 126 -16.35 -6.37 1.15
N ASP A 127 -15.22 -5.72 0.93
CA ASP A 127 -14.46 -5.06 1.96
C ASP A 127 -15.11 -3.71 2.32
N PRO A 128 -15.60 -3.53 3.57
CA PRO A 128 -16.24 -2.28 3.98
C PRO A 128 -15.31 -1.07 3.96
N THR A 129 -13.99 -1.29 3.98
CA THR A 129 -12.97 -0.23 4.00
C THR A 129 -12.53 0.19 2.59
N THR A 130 -13.05 -0.43 1.54
CA THR A 130 -12.69 -0.16 0.16
C THR A 130 -13.91 0.25 -0.67
N GLN A 131 -13.72 1.21 -1.57
CA GLN A 131 -14.63 1.50 -2.69
C GLN A 131 -13.91 1.10 -3.98
N VAL A 132 -14.52 0.20 -4.75
CA VAL A 132 -13.90 -0.32 -5.97
C VAL A 132 -14.70 0.07 -7.19
N ASP A 133 -14.08 0.83 -8.09
CA ASP A 133 -14.62 1.10 -9.42
C ASP A 133 -13.93 0.21 -10.44
N VAL A 134 -14.64 -0.15 -11.49
CA VAL A 134 -14.20 -1.21 -12.40
C VAL A 134 -14.31 -0.79 -13.85
N LEU A 135 -13.19 -0.87 -14.56
CA LEU A 135 -13.12 -0.76 -16.03
C LEU A 135 -12.68 -2.11 -16.63
N LEU A 136 -13.64 -2.88 -17.14
CA LEU A 136 -13.34 -4.09 -17.91
C LEU A 136 -13.40 -3.78 -19.40
N GLN A 137 -12.26 -3.72 -20.07
CA GLN A 137 -12.14 -3.18 -21.42
C GLN A 137 -12.86 -4.03 -22.49
N THR A 138 -13.04 -5.32 -22.23
CA THR A 138 -13.86 -6.21 -23.09
C THR A 138 -15.36 -6.16 -22.80
N ALA A 139 -15.78 -5.50 -21.71
CA ALA A 139 -17.18 -5.49 -21.32
C ALA A 139 -18.00 -4.57 -22.24
N PRO A 140 -19.20 -4.98 -22.68
CA PRO A 140 -20.11 -4.07 -23.34
C PRO A 140 -20.62 -3.01 -22.36
N ALA A 141 -21.01 -1.85 -22.89
CA ALA A 141 -21.64 -0.81 -22.08
C ALA A 141 -22.89 -1.36 -21.35
N GLY A 142 -23.01 -1.06 -20.05
CA GLY A 142 -24.10 -1.54 -19.19
C GLY A 142 -23.92 -2.95 -18.64
N ALA A 143 -22.75 -3.57 -18.80
CA ALA A 143 -22.44 -4.84 -18.13
C ALA A 143 -22.43 -4.66 -16.60
N ALA A 144 -23.29 -5.40 -15.91
CA ALA A 144 -23.32 -5.38 -14.44
C ALA A 144 -22.09 -6.10 -13.86
N GLN A 145 -21.44 -5.46 -12.89
CA GLN A 145 -20.31 -6.01 -12.15
C GLN A 145 -20.43 -5.68 -10.67
N GLU A 146 -19.79 -6.51 -9.84
CA GLU A 146 -19.62 -6.25 -8.41
C GLU A 146 -18.63 -5.10 -8.23
N ALA A 147 -19.14 -3.87 -8.21
CA ALA A 147 -18.38 -2.63 -8.14
C ALA A 147 -19.24 -1.53 -7.51
N ASN A 148 -18.59 -0.51 -6.96
CA ASN A 148 -19.23 0.75 -6.63
C ASN A 148 -19.68 1.47 -7.91
N GLU A 149 -18.78 1.62 -8.87
CA GLU A 149 -19.08 2.12 -10.22
C GLU A 149 -18.49 1.20 -11.31
N VAL A 150 -19.25 0.98 -12.39
CA VAL A 150 -18.75 0.30 -13.60
C VAL A 150 -18.46 1.36 -14.65
N LEU A 151 -17.17 1.62 -14.85
CA LEU A 151 -16.66 2.63 -15.78
C LEU A 151 -16.81 2.13 -17.23
N ILE A 152 -17.19 3.03 -18.12
CA ILE A 152 -17.28 2.77 -19.57
C ILE A 152 -15.96 3.12 -20.25
N GLU A 153 -15.27 4.14 -19.75
CA GLU A 153 -13.99 4.62 -20.27
C GLU A 153 -13.03 4.96 -19.13
N PHE A 154 -11.75 5.08 -19.47
CA PHE A 154 -10.73 5.49 -18.50
C PHE A 154 -10.84 7.01 -18.23
N PRO A 155 -10.65 7.49 -16.99
CA PRO A 155 -10.72 8.91 -16.66
C PRO A 155 -9.90 9.79 -17.61
N THR A 156 -10.49 10.88 -18.09
CA THR A 156 -9.85 11.81 -19.05
C THR A 156 -9.34 13.09 -18.40
N ASP A 157 -9.65 13.32 -17.12
CA ASP A 157 -9.29 14.52 -16.38
C ASP A 157 -8.61 14.18 -15.05
N LYS A 158 -7.89 15.17 -14.52
CA LYS A 158 -7.13 15.03 -13.27
C LYS A 158 -8.01 14.87 -12.06
N ASP A 159 -9.12 15.60 -11.97
CA ASP A 159 -9.95 15.61 -10.76
C ASP A 159 -10.55 14.22 -10.53
N THR A 160 -11.01 13.57 -11.61
CA THR A 160 -11.51 12.20 -11.58
C THR A 160 -10.39 11.19 -11.30
N LEU A 161 -9.26 11.22 -12.03
CA LEU A 161 -8.20 10.22 -11.82
C LEU A 161 -7.55 10.36 -10.43
N PHE A 162 -7.42 11.59 -9.93
CA PHE A 162 -6.71 11.87 -8.68
C PHE A 162 -7.59 11.65 -7.43
N SER A 163 -8.88 11.33 -7.60
CA SER A 163 -9.69 10.85 -6.47
C SER A 163 -9.35 9.42 -6.06
N TYR A 164 -8.76 8.62 -6.96
CA TYR A 164 -8.33 7.25 -6.67
C TYR A 164 -7.03 7.24 -5.86
N ASP A 165 -7.01 6.40 -4.82
CA ASP A 165 -5.81 6.12 -4.02
C ASP A 165 -4.92 5.06 -4.69
N ALA A 166 -5.51 4.12 -5.45
CA ALA A 166 -4.78 3.08 -6.17
C ALA A 166 -5.44 2.64 -7.49
N ILE A 167 -4.62 2.17 -8.43
CA ILE A 167 -5.04 1.52 -9.67
C ILE A 167 -4.41 0.13 -9.70
N VAL A 168 -5.24 -0.92 -9.85
CA VAL A 168 -4.76 -2.28 -10.10
C VAL A 168 -5.14 -2.69 -11.52
N ALA A 169 -4.13 -3.01 -12.32
CA ALA A 169 -4.27 -3.26 -13.74
C ALA A 169 -3.94 -4.72 -14.09
N PHE A 170 -4.93 -5.49 -14.52
CA PHE A 170 -4.77 -6.87 -14.97
C PHE A 170 -4.71 -6.96 -16.48
N ASP A 171 -3.52 -7.25 -17.00
CA ASP A 171 -3.23 -7.34 -18.44
C ASP A 171 -3.97 -6.28 -19.28
N PRO A 172 -3.86 -4.99 -18.90
CA PRO A 172 -4.64 -3.93 -19.50
C PRO A 172 -4.28 -3.74 -20.98
N ASP A 173 -5.30 -3.45 -21.77
CA ASP A 173 -5.15 -2.98 -23.14
C ASP A 173 -4.72 -1.50 -23.14
N TRP A 174 -3.43 -1.26 -23.04
CA TRP A 174 -2.90 0.10 -23.07
C TRP A 174 -3.08 0.78 -24.43
N ASP A 175 -3.32 0.04 -25.52
CA ASP A 175 -3.61 0.63 -26.82
C ASP A 175 -4.94 1.41 -26.81
N ALA A 176 -5.92 0.97 -26.01
CA ALA A 176 -7.21 1.64 -25.85
C ALA A 176 -7.14 2.99 -25.10
N LEU A 177 -6.04 3.28 -24.38
CA LEU A 177 -5.85 4.56 -23.71
C LEU A 177 -5.17 5.57 -24.63
N THR A 178 -5.56 6.84 -24.55
CA THR A 178 -4.91 7.93 -25.28
C THR A 178 -3.55 8.26 -24.70
N ARG A 179 -2.73 9.03 -25.44
CA ARG A 179 -1.45 9.54 -24.92
C ARG A 179 -1.66 10.38 -23.66
N ASP A 180 -2.69 11.22 -23.65
CA ASP A 180 -2.97 12.13 -22.54
C ASP A 180 -3.40 11.35 -21.29
N GLN A 181 -4.18 10.27 -21.45
CA GLN A 181 -4.52 9.38 -20.33
C GLN A 181 -3.29 8.69 -19.73
N ILE A 182 -2.35 8.23 -20.55
CA ILE A 182 -1.08 7.66 -20.03
C ILE A 182 -0.25 8.74 -19.32
N GLN A 183 -0.24 9.97 -19.83
CA GLN A 183 0.43 11.08 -19.16
C GLN A 183 -0.24 11.43 -17.82
N LEU A 184 -1.57 11.36 -17.73
CA LEU A 184 -2.30 11.56 -16.48
C LEU A 184 -1.94 10.51 -15.43
N ILE A 185 -1.73 9.24 -15.83
CA ILE A 185 -1.26 8.20 -14.90
C ILE A 185 0.14 8.53 -14.39
N ASP A 186 1.05 8.99 -15.25
CA ASP A 186 2.40 9.38 -14.86
C ASP A 186 2.41 10.54 -13.85
N GLU A 187 1.61 11.57 -14.10
CA GLU A 187 1.42 12.68 -13.17
C GLU A 187 0.75 12.23 -11.87
N TRP A 188 -0.23 11.32 -11.93
CA TRP A 188 -0.89 10.78 -10.74
C TRP A 188 0.08 9.99 -9.85
N VAL A 189 0.93 9.13 -10.44
CA VAL A 189 1.96 8.39 -9.70
C VAL A 189 3.01 9.35 -9.13
N ALA A 190 3.49 10.31 -9.93
CA ALA A 190 4.57 11.22 -9.55
C ALA A 190 4.14 12.29 -8.52
N ASP A 191 3.00 12.95 -8.74
CA ASP A 191 2.60 14.14 -7.97
C ASP A 191 1.64 13.82 -6.81
N LYS A 192 0.86 12.72 -6.91
CA LYS A 192 -0.10 12.31 -5.88
C LYS A 192 0.30 11.07 -5.10
N ALA A 193 1.46 10.49 -5.40
CA ALA A 193 1.89 9.22 -4.80
C ALA A 193 0.82 8.11 -4.96
N GLY A 194 0.13 8.11 -6.10
CA GLY A 194 -0.88 7.10 -6.43
C GLY A 194 -0.28 5.69 -6.53
N GLY A 195 -0.95 4.71 -5.94
CA GLY A 195 -0.48 3.32 -5.94
C GLY A 195 -0.81 2.58 -7.24
N LEU A 196 0.16 2.36 -8.12
CA LEU A 196 -0.02 1.56 -9.34
C LEU A 196 0.46 0.12 -9.14
N VAL A 197 -0.47 -0.85 -9.26
CA VAL A 197 -0.16 -2.28 -9.31
C VAL A 197 -0.48 -2.80 -10.70
N VAL A 198 0.47 -3.49 -11.33
CA VAL A 198 0.25 -4.08 -12.65
C VAL A 198 0.55 -5.57 -12.65
N VAL A 199 -0.42 -6.35 -13.11
CA VAL A 199 -0.33 -7.79 -13.27
C VAL A 199 -0.25 -8.09 -14.76
N ALA A 200 0.88 -8.64 -15.19
CA ALA A 200 1.06 -9.06 -16.57
C ALA A 200 0.13 -10.24 -16.91
N GLY A 201 -0.32 -10.29 -18.16
CA GLY A 201 -1.07 -11.44 -18.68
C GLY A 201 -0.69 -11.78 -20.11
N PRO A 202 -1.26 -12.85 -20.69
CA PRO A 202 -0.82 -13.39 -21.97
C PRO A 202 -1.40 -12.66 -23.20
N VAL A 203 -2.34 -11.73 -23.02
CA VAL A 203 -3.09 -11.12 -24.13
C VAL A 203 -2.48 -9.79 -24.54
N HIS A 204 -2.48 -8.79 -23.66
CA HIS A 204 -2.07 -7.43 -24.02
C HIS A 204 -0.60 -7.15 -23.68
N THR A 205 -0.11 -7.67 -22.57
CA THR A 205 1.26 -7.42 -22.09
C THR A 205 2.32 -7.81 -23.11
N PRO A 206 2.29 -9.00 -23.76
CA PRO A 206 3.29 -9.37 -24.76
C PRO A 206 3.20 -8.50 -26.01
N ASN A 207 2.03 -7.95 -26.31
CA ASN A 207 1.85 -7.09 -27.48
C ASN A 207 2.59 -5.78 -27.28
N TRP A 208 2.22 -4.94 -26.32
CA TRP A 208 2.85 -3.62 -26.19
C TRP A 208 4.33 -3.67 -25.74
N THR A 209 4.74 -4.73 -25.01
CA THR A 209 6.14 -4.92 -24.63
C THR A 209 7.01 -5.35 -25.81
N ARG A 210 6.49 -6.18 -26.73
CA ARG A 210 7.18 -6.61 -27.96
C ARG A 210 7.05 -5.63 -29.10
N ILE A 211 5.93 -4.90 -29.19
CA ILE A 211 5.65 -3.87 -30.19
C ILE A 211 6.57 -2.68 -29.88
N GLN A 212 7.82 -2.79 -30.35
CA GLN A 212 8.42 -1.85 -31.29
C GLN A 212 9.84 -2.29 -31.64
N SER A 213 10.02 -2.51 -32.94
CA SER A 213 11.29 -2.42 -33.65
C SER A 213 11.93 -1.06 -33.38
N ALA A 214 13.27 -1.04 -33.38
CA ALA A 214 14.07 0.17 -33.34
C ALA A 214 13.46 1.31 -34.17
N GLY A 215 12.97 2.38 -33.53
CA GLY A 215 12.61 3.63 -34.22
C GLY A 215 11.31 4.33 -33.83
N SER A 216 10.39 3.71 -33.09
CA SER A 216 9.21 4.44 -32.60
C SER A 216 9.56 5.28 -31.37
N THR A 217 9.60 6.59 -31.56
CA THR A 217 9.74 7.64 -30.55
C THR A 217 8.39 8.08 -29.96
N ASP A 218 7.36 7.24 -30.03
CA ASP A 218 6.06 7.62 -29.49
C ASP A 218 6.15 7.78 -27.96
N ALA A 219 5.94 9.02 -27.51
CA ALA A 219 6.02 9.43 -26.12
C ALA A 219 5.13 8.56 -25.22
N LYS A 220 3.95 8.13 -25.71
CA LYS A 220 3.01 7.29 -24.96
C LYS A 220 3.68 6.03 -24.40
N TRP A 221 4.40 5.29 -25.24
CA TRP A 221 5.04 4.03 -24.83
C TRP A 221 6.32 4.24 -24.01
N THR A 222 6.94 5.41 -24.15
CA THR A 222 8.09 5.77 -23.33
C THR A 222 7.63 6.06 -21.90
N THR A 223 6.59 6.89 -21.75
CA THR A 223 5.92 7.18 -20.47
C THR A 223 5.35 5.91 -19.85
N LEU A 224 4.63 5.08 -20.61
CA LEU A 224 4.11 3.83 -20.06
C LEU A 224 5.23 2.94 -19.49
N ARG A 225 6.36 2.80 -20.21
CA ARG A 225 7.51 2.03 -19.73
C ARG A 225 8.20 2.68 -18.53
N SER A 226 8.14 4.00 -18.35
CA SER A 226 8.72 4.65 -17.15
C SER A 226 7.97 4.27 -15.88
N LEU A 227 6.67 4.00 -15.96
CA LEU A 227 5.83 3.61 -14.82
C LEU A 227 6.16 2.22 -14.23
N TYR A 228 6.69 1.30 -15.02
CA TYR A 228 7.03 -0.04 -14.53
C TYR A 228 8.40 -0.05 -13.83
N PRO A 229 8.58 -0.76 -12.70
CA PRO A 229 9.87 -0.85 -11.99
C PRO A 229 10.90 -1.78 -12.69
N VAL A 230 10.66 -2.14 -13.94
CA VAL A 230 11.40 -3.16 -14.69
C VAL A 230 11.68 -2.67 -16.12
N VAL A 231 12.58 -3.38 -16.81
CA VAL A 231 12.93 -3.11 -18.19
C VAL A 231 12.56 -4.30 -19.07
N PHE A 232 11.72 -4.07 -20.07
CA PHE A 232 11.29 -5.11 -21.01
C PHE A 232 12.33 -5.38 -22.10
N TYR A 233 12.32 -6.60 -22.64
CA TYR A 233 13.06 -6.92 -23.86
C TYR A 233 12.53 -6.13 -25.05
N ARG A 234 13.44 -5.63 -25.90
CA ARG A 234 13.07 -5.09 -27.20
C ARG A 234 12.89 -6.24 -28.20
N SER A 235 11.99 -6.07 -29.17
CA SER A 235 11.68 -7.07 -30.19
C SER A 235 12.95 -7.69 -30.81
N GLY A 236 12.93 -9.02 -31.02
CA GLY A 236 14.02 -9.80 -31.63
C GLY A 236 15.08 -10.35 -30.66
N ALA A 237 15.34 -9.69 -29.53
CA ALA A 237 16.22 -10.24 -28.49
C ALA A 237 15.53 -11.35 -27.68
N ALA A 238 14.21 -11.24 -27.55
CA ALA A 238 13.44 -12.14 -26.69
C ALA A 238 13.42 -13.60 -27.19
N SER A 239 13.33 -13.83 -28.50
CA SER A 239 13.26 -15.18 -29.08
C SER A 239 14.58 -15.95 -29.05
N ILE A 240 15.71 -15.28 -28.80
CA ILE A 240 17.04 -15.90 -28.77
C ILE A 240 17.50 -16.19 -27.34
N GLN A 241 17.03 -15.41 -26.35
CA GLN A 241 17.52 -15.48 -24.96
C GLN A 241 16.50 -16.02 -23.94
N LEU A 242 15.19 -15.98 -24.20
CA LEU A 242 14.21 -16.44 -23.23
C LEU A 242 14.03 -17.96 -23.23
N GLY A 243 14.00 -18.55 -22.04
CA GLY A 243 13.33 -19.83 -21.79
C GLY A 243 11.82 -19.76 -22.02
N ARG A 244 11.11 -20.86 -21.77
CA ARG A 244 9.64 -20.86 -21.87
C ARG A 244 9.05 -19.89 -20.83
N THR A 245 8.22 -18.94 -21.27
CA THR A 245 7.52 -17.98 -20.38
C THR A 245 6.23 -18.54 -19.78
N ALA A 246 5.81 -19.71 -20.25
CA ALA A 246 4.69 -20.47 -19.75
C ALA A 246 5.10 -21.95 -19.59
N SER A 247 4.74 -22.52 -18.45
CA SER A 247 4.95 -23.91 -18.07
C SER A 247 3.61 -24.66 -18.06
N SER A 248 3.65 -25.97 -18.33
CA SER A 248 2.50 -26.86 -18.16
C SER A 248 2.26 -27.26 -16.71
N GLU A 249 3.27 -27.10 -15.86
CA GLU A 249 3.23 -27.36 -14.42
C GLU A 249 3.40 -26.04 -13.65
N PRO A 250 2.74 -25.88 -12.49
CA PRO A 250 2.95 -24.70 -11.66
C PRO A 250 4.33 -24.74 -11.01
N TRP A 251 4.97 -23.59 -10.88
CA TRP A 251 6.25 -23.43 -10.19
C TRP A 251 6.16 -22.41 -9.07
N PRO A 252 6.71 -22.73 -7.89
CA PRO A 252 6.61 -21.88 -6.71
C PRO A 252 7.35 -20.56 -6.89
N LEU A 253 7.02 -19.60 -6.02
CA LEU A 253 7.73 -18.34 -5.91
C LEU A 253 8.90 -18.51 -4.93
N LYS A 254 10.10 -18.19 -5.37
CA LYS A 254 11.28 -18.13 -4.49
C LYS A 254 11.43 -16.72 -3.96
N PHE A 255 11.01 -16.49 -2.71
CA PHE A 255 11.12 -15.17 -2.07
C PHE A 255 12.58 -14.77 -1.82
N THR A 256 12.87 -13.49 -2.05
CA THR A 256 14.12 -12.84 -1.66
C THR A 256 14.09 -12.49 -0.17
N ASP A 257 15.21 -12.03 0.40
CA ASP A 257 15.25 -11.58 1.78
C ASP A 257 14.39 -10.33 2.02
N GLU A 258 14.21 -9.49 1.00
CA GLU A 258 13.26 -8.38 1.05
C GLU A 258 11.81 -8.87 0.95
N GLY A 259 11.54 -9.90 0.13
CA GLY A 259 10.22 -10.56 0.07
C GLY A 259 9.80 -11.13 1.41
N ARG A 260 10.70 -11.83 2.11
CA ARG A 260 10.43 -12.40 3.44
C ARG A 260 10.15 -11.33 4.50
N ARG A 261 10.72 -10.13 4.38
CA ARG A 261 10.54 -9.03 5.34
C ARG A 261 9.34 -8.14 5.02
N ALA A 262 8.79 -8.24 3.82
CA ALA A 262 7.64 -7.44 3.39
C ALA A 262 6.36 -7.96 4.04
N GLN A 263 5.86 -7.24 5.05
CA GLN A 263 4.68 -7.63 5.83
C GLN A 263 3.41 -7.78 5.00
N PHE A 264 3.28 -7.05 3.87
CA PHE A 264 2.14 -7.21 2.97
C PHE A 264 2.12 -8.54 2.21
N LEU A 265 3.22 -9.32 2.28
CA LEU A 265 3.30 -10.70 1.77
C LEU A 265 3.11 -11.74 2.89
N TRP A 266 2.94 -11.32 4.14
CA TRP A 266 2.67 -12.23 5.24
C TRP A 266 1.19 -12.62 5.21
N LEU A 267 0.93 -13.93 5.29
CA LEU A 267 -0.42 -14.50 5.30
C LEU A 267 -0.93 -14.72 6.73
N THR A 268 -0.03 -14.67 7.72
CA THR A 268 -0.29 -14.71 9.15
C THR A 268 0.62 -13.71 9.87
N ASP A 269 0.39 -13.48 11.17
CA ASP A 269 1.25 -12.60 11.98
C ASP A 269 2.68 -13.15 12.20
N SER A 270 2.94 -14.39 11.75
CA SER A 270 4.23 -15.07 11.86
C SER A 270 4.90 -15.15 10.49
N PRO A 271 6.11 -14.56 10.32
CA PRO A 271 6.83 -14.61 9.04
C PRO A 271 7.17 -16.05 8.63
N THR A 272 7.54 -16.89 9.60
CA THR A 272 7.93 -18.29 9.35
C THR A 272 6.74 -19.17 8.98
N GLU A 273 5.57 -18.90 9.56
CA GLU A 273 4.34 -19.61 9.18
C GLU A 273 3.88 -19.16 7.80
N SER A 274 3.92 -17.86 7.52
CA SER A 274 3.64 -17.31 6.18
C SER A 274 4.54 -17.93 5.11
N GLU A 275 5.85 -18.08 5.38
CA GLU A 275 6.78 -18.76 4.47
C GLU A 275 6.40 -20.24 4.27
N THR A 276 5.93 -20.92 5.30
CA THR A 276 5.44 -22.31 5.18
C THR A 276 4.22 -22.39 4.25
N ILE A 277 3.23 -21.50 4.43
CA ILE A 277 2.03 -21.45 3.58
C ILE A 277 2.40 -21.13 2.14
N TRP A 278 3.34 -20.20 1.92
CA TRP A 278 3.86 -19.91 0.59
C TRP A 278 4.59 -21.09 -0.05
N ASN A 279 5.29 -21.92 0.73
CA ASN A 279 5.94 -23.13 0.22
C ASN A 279 4.94 -24.24 -0.14
N ASP A 280 3.78 -24.26 0.50
CA ASP A 280 2.68 -25.18 0.16
C ASP A 280 1.92 -24.74 -1.11
N PHE A 281 2.04 -23.47 -1.50
CA PHE A 281 1.47 -22.97 -2.74
C PHE A 281 2.23 -23.55 -3.95
N ALA A 282 1.52 -24.36 -4.74
CA ALA A 282 2.08 -25.01 -5.93
C ALA A 282 2.71 -24.03 -6.94
N GLY A 283 2.28 -22.76 -6.91
CA GLY A 283 2.91 -21.68 -7.66
C GLY A 283 2.12 -21.20 -8.87
N VAL A 284 2.83 -20.55 -9.80
CA VAL A 284 2.25 -19.92 -10.99
C VAL A 284 2.69 -20.65 -12.26
N TYR A 285 1.92 -20.52 -13.33
CA TYR A 285 2.16 -21.22 -14.60
C TYR A 285 3.02 -20.43 -15.59
N GLY A 286 3.36 -19.19 -15.28
CA GLY A 286 4.12 -18.37 -16.20
C GLY A 286 4.43 -17.00 -15.62
N TYR A 287 5.26 -16.27 -16.35
CA TYR A 287 5.74 -14.95 -15.99
C TYR A 287 5.93 -14.11 -17.24
N GLN A 288 6.00 -12.79 -17.07
CA GLN A 288 6.41 -11.89 -18.15
C GLN A 288 7.92 -11.72 -18.08
N ALA A 289 8.61 -12.13 -19.14
CA ALA A 289 10.06 -11.99 -19.18
C ALA A 289 10.51 -10.52 -19.29
N LEU A 290 11.55 -10.24 -18.52
CA LEU A 290 12.13 -8.91 -18.33
C LEU A 290 13.62 -8.97 -18.67
N ARG A 291 14.13 -7.90 -19.27
CA ARG A 291 15.56 -7.74 -19.56
C ARG A 291 16.34 -7.43 -18.29
N ASP A 292 15.77 -6.56 -17.44
CA ASP A 292 16.45 -6.07 -16.25
C ASP A 292 15.44 -5.48 -15.26
N VAL A 293 15.89 -5.23 -14.03
CA VAL A 293 15.17 -4.50 -12.99
C VAL A 293 15.70 -3.06 -12.95
N LYS A 294 14.83 -2.06 -12.78
CA LYS A 294 15.31 -0.66 -12.75
C LYS A 294 16.08 -0.38 -11.45
N PRO A 295 17.06 0.55 -11.47
CA PRO A 295 17.68 1.04 -10.24
C PRO A 295 16.63 1.57 -9.26
N GLY A 296 16.70 1.14 -8.01
CA GLY A 296 15.75 1.53 -6.95
C GLY A 296 14.50 0.66 -6.87
N ALA A 297 14.29 -0.28 -7.80
CA ALA A 297 13.24 -1.28 -7.66
C ALA A 297 13.70 -2.42 -6.72
N GLN A 298 12.75 -2.92 -5.94
CA GLN A 298 12.97 -4.05 -5.04
C GLN A 298 12.36 -5.31 -5.64
N VAL A 299 13.15 -6.39 -5.69
CA VAL A 299 12.66 -7.72 -6.06
C VAL A 299 12.23 -8.44 -4.80
N TYR A 300 10.98 -8.91 -4.77
CA TYR A 300 10.41 -9.67 -3.64
C TYR A 300 10.40 -11.18 -3.86
N ALA A 301 10.26 -11.63 -5.10
CA ALA A 301 10.25 -13.06 -5.43
C ALA A 301 10.81 -13.30 -6.83
N GLN A 302 11.14 -14.56 -7.10
CA GLN A 302 11.59 -15.06 -8.40
C GLN A 302 10.79 -16.30 -8.80
N PHE A 303 10.58 -16.49 -10.09
CA PHE A 303 9.93 -17.68 -10.65
C PHE A 303 10.89 -18.88 -10.63
N ALA A 304 10.53 -19.95 -9.91
CA ALA A 304 11.46 -21.03 -9.59
C ALA A 304 11.60 -22.13 -10.66
N ASP A 305 11.15 -21.91 -11.91
CA ASP A 305 11.34 -22.88 -13.00
C ASP A 305 12.80 -22.90 -13.48
N PRO A 306 13.54 -24.02 -13.32
CA PRO A 306 14.91 -24.13 -13.79
C PRO A 306 15.06 -23.99 -15.31
N GLN A 307 14.01 -24.30 -16.09
CA GLN A 307 14.03 -24.15 -17.55
C GLN A 307 13.79 -22.70 -17.99
N ALA A 308 13.33 -21.84 -17.08
CA ALA A 308 13.16 -20.42 -17.33
C ALA A 308 14.41 -19.59 -16.98
N ALA A 309 15.39 -20.19 -16.30
CA ALA A 309 16.62 -19.52 -15.90
C ALA A 309 17.44 -19.08 -17.12
N THR A 310 17.96 -17.85 -17.09
CA THR A 310 18.91 -17.35 -18.08
C THR A 310 20.30 -17.32 -17.45
N GLY A 311 21.13 -18.32 -17.76
CA GLY A 311 22.40 -18.53 -17.06
C GLY A 311 22.16 -19.09 -15.65
N SER A 312 22.59 -18.37 -14.61
CA SER A 312 22.39 -18.74 -13.19
C SER A 312 21.27 -17.98 -12.50
N GLU A 313 20.59 -17.07 -13.20
CA GLU A 313 19.57 -16.19 -12.62
C GLU A 313 18.16 -16.69 -12.96
N LEU A 314 17.33 -16.77 -11.92
CA LEU A 314 15.90 -17.05 -12.06
C LEU A 314 15.18 -15.77 -12.48
N PRO A 315 14.11 -15.88 -13.29
CA PRO A 315 13.30 -14.72 -13.63
C PRO A 315 12.68 -14.06 -12.40
N VAL A 316 12.60 -12.73 -12.44
CA VAL A 316 11.83 -11.91 -11.49
C VAL A 316 10.35 -11.98 -11.82
#